data_AF-A0A315R4J4-F1
#
_entry.id   AF-A0A315R4J4-F1
#
_cell.length_a   1.000
_cell.length_b   1.000
_cell.length_c   1.000
_cell.angle_alpha   90.00
_cell.angle_beta   90.00
_cell.angle_gamma   90.00
#
_symmetry.space_group_name_H-M   'P 1'
#
loop_
_entity.id
_entity.type
_entity.pdbx_description
1 polymer ?
#
loop_
_entity_poly.entity_id
_entity_poly.type
_entity_poly.pdbx_seq_one_letter_code
_entity_poly.pdbx_strand_id
1 'polypeptide(L)'
;MSSKNLILIKVITAVIVITALVISGKAFIEHRNYKEAVIAGPSVTEVKTLGDYYDPLKDTVADCNIYILDSGKPGSTFFVIGGSHPEEPAANLSAEIFAENAVLEKGKLIIAIRANRSASTVTRPGDAYPQFYSIETDWGEKKYRMGDRWTNPLDSWPDPEVYVHYPSEQMLAYMDIRNFNRTWPGKKDGSFTEQVNYAFMQVIDKENVDLFIDYHEAELEYPVISTIVAHESGRDIAAMASMTLTDMEFEKPISMEYSPKSLHGLSHREVGDNSDAVSLLFETPEPFLDRVRGVTDEKLLLEGKDPFVQRAGEFGLLYETIDEDGWPIEVRVGRHCSSTLMVAQIWNQMNPGKEVIIENVPKYSEIVENGVGHYFDNPKNADSDRVYYE
;
A
#
# COMPACT_ATOMS: atom_id res chain seq x y z
N MET A 1 30.54 -45.85 11.50
CA MET A 1 31.35 -44.64 11.22
C MET A 1 32.45 -44.54 12.26
N SER A 2 33.71 -44.33 11.84
CA SER A 2 34.79 -43.96 12.79
C SER A 2 34.44 -42.64 13.49
N SER A 3 34.84 -42.47 14.76
CA SER A 3 34.68 -41.19 15.49
C SER A 3 35.23 -39.99 14.69
N LYS A 4 36.31 -40.19 13.92
CA LYS A 4 36.87 -39.16 13.03
C LYS A 4 35.95 -38.80 11.87
N ASN A 5 35.25 -39.78 11.28
CA ASN A 5 34.30 -39.53 10.18
C ASN A 5 33.07 -38.78 10.69
N LEU A 6 32.61 -39.08 11.90
CA LEU A 6 31.50 -38.37 12.53
C LEU A 6 31.87 -36.92 12.86
N ILE A 7 33.08 -36.67 13.37
CA ILE A 7 33.58 -35.31 13.62
C ILE A 7 33.66 -34.53 12.30
N LEU A 8 34.20 -35.13 11.24
CA LEU A 8 34.29 -34.49 9.93
C LEU A 8 32.91 -34.09 9.38
N ILE A 9 31.94 -35.00 9.44
CA ILE A 9 30.56 -34.71 9.01
C ILE A 9 29.97 -33.55 9.82
N LYS A 10 30.11 -33.57 11.15
CA LYS A 10 29.61 -32.48 12.02
C LYS A 10 30.25 -31.13 11.67
N VAL A 11 31.56 -31.10 11.42
CA VAL A 11 32.26 -29.88 11.01
C VAL A 11 31.77 -29.40 9.66
N ILE A 12 31.64 -30.28 8.66
CA ILE A 12 31.13 -29.91 7.34
C ILE A 12 29.69 -29.38 7.44
N THR A 13 28.81 -30.08 8.17
CA THR A 13 27.42 -29.62 8.39
C THR A 13 27.40 -28.27 9.09
N ALA A 14 28.20 -28.07 10.13
CA ALA A 14 28.28 -26.78 10.82
C ALA A 14 28.76 -25.66 9.87
N VAL A 15 29.78 -25.91 9.05
CA VAL A 15 30.28 -24.95 8.06
C VAL A 15 29.19 -24.60 7.04
N ILE A 16 28.47 -25.59 6.51
CA ILE A 16 27.37 -25.35 5.56
C ILE A 16 26.26 -24.53 6.20
N VAL A 17 25.83 -24.89 7.41
CA VAL A 17 24.78 -24.16 8.14
C VAL A 17 25.20 -22.74 8.44
N ILE A 18 26.42 -22.52 8.95
CA ILE A 18 26.95 -21.17 9.22
C ILE A 18 27.03 -20.36 7.92
N THR A 19 27.47 -20.97 6.82
CA THR A 19 27.55 -20.30 5.52
C THR A 19 26.17 -19.88 5.03
N ALA A 20 25.16 -20.77 5.12
CA ALA A 20 23.78 -20.44 4.80
C ALA A 20 23.25 -19.30 5.70
N LEU A 21 23.48 -19.35 7.01
CA LEU A 21 23.07 -18.31 7.95
C LEU A 21 23.70 -16.95 7.64
N VAL A 22 24.99 -16.90 7.27
CA VAL A 22 25.67 -15.65 6.91
C VAL A 22 25.14 -15.08 5.60
N ILE A 23 24.93 -15.92 4.57
CA ILE A 23 24.38 -15.49 3.29
C ILE A 23 22.95 -14.96 3.47
N SER A 24 22.07 -15.72 4.14
CA SER A 24 20.70 -15.31 4.41
C SER A 24 20.64 -14.07 5.30
N GLY A 25 21.46 -14.01 6.36
CA GLY A 25 21.53 -12.85 7.24
C GLY A 25 21.95 -11.57 6.50
N LYS A 26 22.94 -11.68 5.60
CA LYS A 26 23.33 -10.56 4.73
C LYS A 26 22.18 -10.13 3.82
N ALA A 27 21.51 -11.07 3.15
CA ALA A 27 20.38 -10.76 2.28
C ALA A 27 19.22 -10.09 3.02
N PHE A 28 18.91 -10.52 4.25
CA PHE A 28 17.87 -9.89 5.08
C PHE A 28 18.25 -8.48 5.55
N ILE A 29 19.53 -8.25 5.89
CA ILE A 29 20.02 -6.92 6.25
C ILE A 29 20.00 -5.98 5.04
N GLU A 30 20.40 -6.46 3.87
CA GLU A 30 20.36 -5.70 2.62
C GLU A 30 18.93 -5.33 2.25
N HIS A 31 17.99 -6.27 2.35
CA HIS A 31 16.56 -6.02 2.16
C HIS A 31 16.03 -4.96 3.15
N ARG A 32 16.16 -5.22 4.45
CA ARG A 32 15.60 -4.35 5.50
C ARG A 32 16.10 -2.92 5.42
N ASN A 33 17.36 -2.71 5.03
CA ASN A 33 17.98 -1.38 4.98
C ASN A 33 18.06 -0.78 3.58
N TYR A 34 17.48 -1.44 2.57
CA TYR A 34 17.42 -0.88 1.23
C TYR A 34 16.64 0.44 1.25
N LYS A 35 17.16 1.45 0.57
CA LYS A 35 16.54 2.78 0.52
C LYS A 35 15.94 3.01 -0.85
N GLU A 36 14.63 3.12 -0.90
CA GLU A 36 13.87 3.47 -2.10
C GLU A 36 13.88 4.99 -2.23
N ALA A 37 14.51 5.52 -3.28
CA ALA A 37 14.58 6.96 -3.48
C ALA A 37 13.28 7.49 -4.09
N VAL A 38 12.73 8.54 -3.50
CA VAL A 38 11.54 9.26 -3.99
C VAL A 38 11.91 10.72 -4.19
N ILE A 39 11.51 11.28 -5.32
CA ILE A 39 11.72 12.70 -5.60
C ILE A 39 10.45 13.47 -5.26
N ALA A 40 10.54 14.39 -4.31
CA ALA A 40 9.42 15.25 -3.97
C ALA A 40 9.02 16.12 -5.17
N GLY A 41 7.80 15.90 -5.67
CA GLY A 41 7.23 16.59 -6.81
C GLY A 41 7.01 18.08 -6.61
N PRO A 42 6.76 18.86 -7.68
CA PRO A 42 6.82 20.32 -7.65
C PRO A 42 5.87 20.99 -6.65
N SER A 43 4.73 20.37 -6.32
CA SER A 43 3.79 20.89 -5.31
C SER A 43 4.07 20.41 -3.88
N VAL A 44 5.05 19.53 -3.65
CA VAL A 44 5.45 19.14 -2.29
C VAL A 44 6.13 20.32 -1.61
N THR A 45 5.41 20.91 -0.66
CA THR A 45 5.83 22.08 0.13
C THR A 45 6.62 21.70 1.37
N GLU A 46 6.33 20.53 1.93
CA GLU A 46 6.97 19.99 3.13
C GLU A 46 6.94 18.46 3.09
N VAL A 47 7.99 17.83 3.61
CA VAL A 47 7.98 16.40 3.94
C VAL A 47 8.19 16.28 5.44
N LYS A 48 7.13 15.84 6.13
CA LYS A 48 7.18 15.49 7.55
C LYS A 48 7.41 13.99 7.68
N THR A 49 7.49 13.52 8.92
CA THR A 49 7.54 12.12 9.28
C THR A 49 6.36 11.79 10.20
N LEU A 50 5.94 10.52 10.28
CA LEU A 50 4.82 10.10 11.13
C LEU A 50 5.05 10.45 12.61
N GLY A 51 6.30 10.40 13.05
CA GLY A 51 6.78 10.79 14.37
C GLY A 51 6.64 12.27 14.69
N ASP A 52 6.51 13.15 13.69
CA ASP A 52 6.15 14.56 13.91
C ASP A 52 4.68 14.72 14.36
N TYR A 53 3.85 13.71 14.09
CA TYR A 53 2.46 13.66 14.54
C TYR A 53 2.30 12.88 15.84
N TYR A 54 3.23 11.95 16.12
CA TYR A 54 3.26 11.16 17.35
C TYR A 54 4.69 10.81 17.78
N ASP A 55 5.24 11.61 18.70
CA ASP A 55 6.64 11.54 19.17
C ASP A 55 7.18 10.13 19.46
N PRO A 56 6.43 9.18 20.06
CA PRO A 56 6.94 7.84 20.34
C PRO A 56 7.35 7.03 19.10
N LEU A 57 6.90 7.41 17.90
CA LEU A 57 7.32 6.79 16.65
C LEU A 57 8.47 7.51 15.96
N LYS A 58 8.89 8.69 16.44
CA LYS A 58 9.97 9.46 15.84
C LYS A 58 11.27 8.66 15.81
N ASP A 59 11.92 8.65 14.65
CA ASP A 59 13.16 7.93 14.35
C ASP A 59 13.06 6.39 14.53
N THR A 60 11.85 5.84 14.64
CA THR A 60 11.62 4.38 14.66
C THR A 60 11.49 3.82 13.25
N VAL A 61 11.44 2.50 13.11
CA VAL A 61 11.18 1.84 11.81
C VAL A 61 9.79 2.13 11.23
N ALA A 62 8.84 2.59 12.05
CA ALA A 62 7.52 3.03 11.59
C ALA A 62 7.47 4.49 11.17
N ASP A 63 8.55 5.25 11.34
CA ASP A 63 8.59 6.68 11.04
C ASP A 63 8.65 6.94 9.53
N CYS A 64 7.53 6.71 8.84
CA CYS A 64 7.44 6.92 7.40
C CYS A 64 7.35 8.40 7.05
N ASN A 65 7.73 8.73 5.81
CA ASN A 65 7.57 10.08 5.28
C ASN A 65 6.08 10.39 5.05
N ILE A 66 5.71 11.66 5.29
CA ILE A 66 4.40 12.24 5.03
C ILE A 66 4.62 13.46 4.11
N TYR A 67 4.33 13.29 2.84
CA TYR A 67 4.50 14.32 1.82
C TYR A 67 3.28 15.24 1.83
N ILE A 68 3.50 16.55 1.99
CA ILE A 68 2.42 17.56 2.04
C ILE A 68 2.51 18.43 0.79
N LEU A 69 1.53 18.26 -0.09
CA LEU A 69 1.34 19.07 -1.28
C LEU A 69 0.26 20.10 -0.99
N ASP A 70 0.62 21.38 -1.00
CA ASP A 70 -0.29 22.47 -0.63
C ASP A 70 -0.27 23.54 -1.73
N SER A 71 -1.43 23.80 -2.33
CA SER A 71 -1.59 24.85 -3.34
C SER A 71 -1.45 26.27 -2.78
N GLY A 72 -1.54 26.44 -1.46
CA GLY A 72 -1.67 27.73 -0.78
C GLY A 72 -3.03 28.42 -1.02
N LYS A 73 -3.93 27.80 -1.79
CA LYS A 73 -5.28 28.31 -2.07
C LYS A 73 -6.31 27.53 -1.26
N PRO A 74 -7.35 28.18 -0.71
CA PRO A 74 -8.40 27.50 0.04
C PRO A 74 -9.05 26.37 -0.77
N GLY A 75 -9.30 25.25 -0.09
CA GLY A 75 -9.86 24.02 -0.63
C GLY A 75 -9.89 22.95 0.45
N SER A 76 -10.24 21.73 0.08
CA SER A 76 -10.23 20.60 1.02
C SER A 76 -8.84 19.96 1.15
N THR A 77 -8.67 19.17 2.21
CA THR A 77 -7.47 18.34 2.41
C THR A 77 -7.80 16.88 2.10
N PHE A 78 -7.14 16.32 1.10
CA PHE A 78 -7.18 14.89 0.82
C PHE A 78 -5.96 14.21 1.43
N PHE A 79 -6.12 12.98 1.92
CA PHE A 79 -5.03 12.15 2.40
C PHE A 79 -5.09 10.78 1.74
N VAL A 80 -4.01 10.40 1.07
CA VAL A 80 -3.86 9.12 0.38
C VAL A 80 -2.74 8.34 1.04
N ILE A 81 -2.98 7.06 1.31
CA ILE A 81 -1.93 6.14 1.76
C ILE A 81 -1.78 4.96 0.80
N GLY A 82 -0.52 4.58 0.58
CA GLY A 82 -0.13 3.33 -0.04
C GLY A 82 0.73 2.49 0.92
N GLY A 83 0.94 1.23 0.57
CA GLY A 83 1.79 0.34 1.37
C GLY A 83 1.23 0.06 2.76
N SER A 84 -0.10 0.03 2.91
CA SER A 84 -0.79 -0.56 4.06
C SER A 84 -0.40 -2.04 4.21
N HIS A 85 -0.38 -2.75 3.09
CA HIS A 85 0.29 -4.03 2.93
C HIS A 85 1.37 -3.90 1.84
N PRO A 86 2.65 -3.77 2.21
CA PRO A 86 3.74 -3.64 1.23
C PRO A 86 3.98 -4.83 0.29
N GLU A 87 3.19 -5.90 0.41
CA GLU A 87 3.09 -6.98 -0.59
C GLU A 87 2.17 -6.63 -1.78
N GLU A 88 1.47 -5.49 -1.73
CA GLU A 88 0.54 -4.97 -2.74
C GLU A 88 1.21 -3.77 -3.44
N PRO A 89 2.10 -4.00 -4.44
CA PRO A 89 2.99 -2.99 -5.00
C PRO A 89 2.26 -1.85 -5.73
N ALA A 90 1.09 -2.10 -6.33
CA ALA A 90 0.34 -1.07 -7.04
C ALA A 90 -0.09 0.05 -6.09
N ALA A 91 -0.35 -0.25 -4.82
CA ALA A 91 -0.71 0.73 -3.81
C ALA A 91 0.42 1.75 -3.57
N ASN A 92 1.64 1.28 -3.29
CA ASN A 92 2.75 2.21 -3.04
C ASN A 92 3.25 2.90 -4.32
N LEU A 93 3.27 2.20 -5.46
CA LEU A 93 3.66 2.81 -6.74
C LEU A 93 2.69 3.93 -7.14
N SER A 94 1.38 3.74 -6.92
CA SER A 94 0.40 4.79 -7.16
C SER A 94 0.62 5.98 -6.25
N ALA A 95 0.79 5.77 -4.94
CA ALA A 95 1.08 6.84 -3.99
C ALA A 95 2.35 7.62 -4.36
N GLU A 96 3.38 6.92 -4.83
CA GLU A 96 4.63 7.53 -5.31
C GLU A 96 4.42 8.39 -6.56
N ILE A 97 3.63 7.93 -7.55
CA ILE A 97 3.28 8.74 -8.73
C ILE A 97 2.67 10.08 -8.28
N PHE A 98 1.74 10.08 -7.32
CA PHE A 98 1.19 11.33 -6.81
C PHE A 98 2.25 12.19 -6.09
N ALA A 99 3.15 11.58 -5.33
CA ALA A 99 4.19 12.31 -4.60
C ALA A 99 5.23 12.96 -5.53
N GLU A 100 5.60 12.30 -6.64
CA GLU A 100 6.58 12.82 -7.60
C GLU A 100 5.95 13.77 -8.64
N ASN A 101 4.69 13.55 -9.04
CA ASN A 101 4.12 14.22 -10.22
C ASN A 101 2.99 15.21 -9.93
N ALA A 102 2.24 15.05 -8.84
CA ALA A 102 1.02 15.83 -8.64
C ALA A 102 1.30 17.33 -8.51
N VAL A 103 0.51 18.13 -9.22
CA VAL A 103 0.47 19.59 -9.13
C VAL A 103 -0.86 20.01 -8.54
N LEU A 104 -0.83 20.75 -7.43
CA LEU A 104 -2.04 21.16 -6.71
C LEU A 104 -2.41 22.59 -7.08
N GLU A 105 -3.51 22.75 -7.83
CA GLU A 105 -4.04 24.07 -8.19
C GLU A 105 -4.95 24.66 -7.12
N LYS A 106 -5.59 23.80 -6.31
CA LYS A 106 -6.42 24.14 -5.14
C LYS A 106 -6.39 23.04 -4.09
N GLY A 107 -6.56 23.41 -2.83
CA GLY A 107 -6.60 22.49 -1.69
C GLY A 107 -5.23 21.93 -1.34
N LYS A 108 -5.25 20.83 -0.58
CA LYS A 108 -4.07 20.12 -0.09
C LYS A 108 -4.21 18.62 -0.38
N LEU A 109 -3.11 17.98 -0.73
CA LEU A 109 -2.98 16.53 -0.83
C LEU A 109 -1.84 16.06 0.09
N ILE A 110 -2.13 15.13 0.98
CA ILE A 110 -1.18 14.49 1.87
C ILE A 110 -0.98 13.06 1.37
N ILE A 111 0.26 12.57 1.42
CA ILE A 111 0.60 11.25 0.89
C ILE A 111 1.53 10.52 1.86
N ALA A 112 1.25 9.26 2.14
CA ALA A 112 2.21 8.31 2.71
C ALA A 112 2.41 7.14 1.74
N ILE A 113 3.64 6.92 1.26
CA ILE A 113 3.93 5.91 0.22
C ILE A 113 4.07 4.51 0.84
N ARG A 114 4.77 4.42 1.97
CA ARG A 114 4.96 3.19 2.75
C ARG A 114 4.34 3.35 4.14
N ALA A 115 3.01 3.36 4.21
CA ALA A 115 2.29 3.59 5.46
C ALA A 115 2.64 2.58 6.55
N ASN A 116 2.69 1.28 6.22
CA ASN A 116 3.22 0.25 7.11
C ASN A 116 4.70 0.00 6.83
N ARG A 117 5.54 0.99 7.15
CA ARG A 117 6.99 0.95 6.88
C ARG A 117 7.70 -0.26 7.48
N SER A 118 7.27 -0.73 8.65
CA SER A 118 7.86 -1.95 9.23
C SER A 118 7.62 -3.17 8.34
N ALA A 119 6.42 -3.35 7.79
CA ALA A 119 6.10 -4.48 6.92
C ALA A 119 6.85 -4.46 5.58
N SER A 120 7.29 -3.29 5.09
CA SER A 120 8.13 -3.23 3.88
C SER A 120 9.56 -3.72 4.10
N THR A 121 9.96 -3.96 5.36
CA THR A 121 11.32 -4.44 5.69
C THR A 121 11.46 -5.97 5.74
N VAL A 122 10.37 -6.70 5.48
CA VAL A 122 10.34 -8.17 5.48
C VAL A 122 9.42 -8.66 4.37
N THR A 123 9.76 -9.80 3.79
CA THR A 123 8.84 -10.55 2.92
C THR A 123 8.12 -11.62 3.72
N ARG A 124 6.95 -12.06 3.24
CA ARG A 124 6.12 -13.03 3.95
C ARG A 124 6.89 -14.31 4.34
N PRO A 125 7.05 -14.61 5.64
CA PRO A 125 7.81 -15.78 6.07
C PRO A 125 7.16 -17.09 5.63
N GLY A 126 7.89 -17.89 4.85
CA GLY A 126 7.45 -19.22 4.40
C GLY A 126 6.83 -19.27 3.01
N ASP A 127 6.49 -18.13 2.41
CA ASP A 127 5.78 -18.07 1.12
C ASP A 127 6.73 -17.85 -0.09
N ALA A 128 8.03 -17.79 0.16
CA ALA A 128 9.08 -17.63 -0.87
C ALA A 128 8.90 -16.38 -1.77
N TYR A 129 8.32 -15.32 -1.22
CA TYR A 129 8.18 -14.02 -1.90
C TYR A 129 9.56 -13.51 -2.37
N PRO A 130 9.65 -12.90 -3.57
CA PRO A 130 10.88 -12.25 -4.01
C PRO A 130 11.25 -11.16 -3.00
N GLN A 131 12.55 -10.94 -2.73
CA GLN A 131 12.97 -9.87 -1.82
C GLN A 131 12.76 -8.48 -2.41
N PHE A 132 12.88 -8.37 -3.73
CA PHE A 132 12.76 -7.11 -4.43
C PHE A 132 11.96 -7.34 -5.69
N TYR A 133 11.38 -6.26 -6.19
CA TYR A 133 10.88 -6.16 -7.54
C TYR A 133 11.40 -4.87 -8.17
N SER A 134 11.28 -4.78 -9.49
CA SER A 134 11.86 -3.74 -10.31
C SER A 134 10.83 -3.24 -11.31
N ILE A 135 10.80 -1.91 -11.50
CA ILE A 135 9.99 -1.27 -12.52
C ILE A 135 10.93 -0.69 -13.57
N GLU A 136 10.67 -1.00 -14.85
CA GLU A 136 11.37 -0.41 -15.98
C GLU A 136 11.04 1.09 -16.06
N THR A 137 12.05 1.92 -16.28
CA THR A 137 11.94 3.39 -16.36
C THR A 137 12.66 3.89 -17.61
N ASP A 138 12.35 5.12 -18.03
CA ASP A 138 13.04 5.76 -19.16
C ASP A 138 14.56 5.90 -18.99
N TRP A 139 15.04 5.76 -17.75
CA TRP A 139 16.45 5.88 -17.38
C TRP A 139 17.08 4.57 -16.90
N GLY A 140 16.38 3.43 -17.05
CA GLY A 140 16.86 2.10 -16.70
C GLY A 140 15.83 1.33 -15.88
N GLU A 141 16.15 1.08 -14.62
CA GLU A 141 15.31 0.27 -13.72
C GLU A 141 15.32 0.92 -12.33
N LYS A 142 14.14 1.01 -11.70
CA LYS A 142 13.98 1.41 -10.31
C LYS A 142 13.56 0.20 -9.49
N LYS A 143 14.35 -0.11 -8.46
CA LYS A 143 14.16 -1.27 -7.59
C LYS A 143 13.44 -0.88 -6.31
N TYR A 144 12.57 -1.78 -5.86
CA TYR A 144 11.73 -1.64 -4.68
C TYR A 144 11.84 -2.87 -3.79
N ARG A 145 11.68 -2.69 -2.47
CA ARG A 145 11.48 -3.82 -1.56
C ARG A 145 10.10 -4.41 -1.78
N MET A 146 10.04 -5.73 -1.81
CA MET A 146 8.80 -6.47 -1.64
C MET A 146 8.54 -6.62 -0.15
N GLY A 147 7.28 -6.46 0.26
CA GLY A 147 6.93 -6.51 1.68
C GLY A 147 6.08 -7.70 2.09
N ASP A 148 5.48 -7.55 3.26
CA ASP A 148 4.53 -8.50 3.84
C ASP A 148 3.20 -7.80 4.17
N ARG A 149 2.17 -8.61 4.39
CA ARG A 149 0.88 -8.16 4.92
C ARG A 149 0.98 -7.56 6.31
N TRP A 150 1.85 -8.16 7.12
CA TRP A 150 1.94 -7.87 8.54
C TRP A 150 3.19 -7.08 8.85
N THR A 151 3.08 -6.16 9.80
CA THR A 151 4.22 -5.53 10.47
C THR A 151 5.25 -6.60 10.83
N ASN A 152 6.52 -6.27 10.62
CA ASN A 152 7.61 -7.20 10.77
C ASN A 152 7.63 -7.78 12.19
N PRO A 153 7.66 -9.12 12.36
CA PRO A 153 7.65 -9.74 13.68
C PRO A 153 8.90 -9.41 14.52
N LEU A 154 9.97 -8.86 13.92
CA LEU A 154 11.11 -8.33 14.66
C LEU A 154 10.81 -7.00 15.36
N ASP A 155 9.82 -6.25 14.86
CA ASP A 155 9.42 -4.93 15.36
C ASP A 155 8.19 -5.01 16.27
N SER A 156 7.27 -5.94 15.96
CA SER A 156 6.06 -6.20 16.73
C SER A 156 6.07 -7.63 17.29
N TRP A 157 6.45 -7.75 18.57
CA TRP A 157 6.48 -9.01 19.31
C TRP A 157 6.21 -8.76 20.80
N PRO A 158 5.55 -9.68 21.54
CA PRO A 158 4.93 -10.93 21.08
C PRO A 158 3.53 -10.73 20.51
N ASP A 159 3.10 -11.65 19.64
CA ASP A 159 1.69 -11.77 19.28
C ASP A 159 0.90 -12.34 20.48
N PRO A 160 -0.33 -11.87 20.73
CA PRO A 160 -1.19 -12.40 21.81
C PRO A 160 -1.73 -13.79 21.43
N GLU A 161 -2.48 -14.45 22.33
CA GLU A 161 -3.21 -15.68 21.96
C GLU A 161 -4.44 -15.36 21.09
N VAL A 162 -5.11 -14.25 21.40
CA VAL A 162 -6.23 -13.67 20.64
C VAL A 162 -6.01 -12.17 20.62
N TYR A 163 -6.15 -11.53 19.46
CA TYR A 163 -6.15 -10.08 19.40
C TYR A 163 -7.53 -9.56 19.78
N VAL A 164 -7.60 -8.67 20.77
CA VAL A 164 -8.84 -7.98 21.15
C VAL A 164 -8.74 -6.56 20.64
N HIS A 165 -9.49 -6.29 19.58
CA HIS A 165 -9.44 -5.03 18.86
C HIS A 165 -9.86 -3.85 19.76
N TYR A 166 -9.12 -2.75 19.70
CA TYR A 166 -9.51 -1.48 20.34
C TYR A 166 -10.10 -0.52 19.29
N PRO A 167 -11.24 0.15 19.55
CA PRO A 167 -12.00 0.15 20.80
C PRO A 167 -13.14 -0.88 20.84
N SER A 168 -13.37 -1.64 19.78
CA SER A 168 -14.61 -2.44 19.62
C SER A 168 -14.69 -3.70 20.48
N GLU A 169 -13.58 -4.12 21.09
CA GLU A 169 -13.43 -5.38 21.82
C GLU A 169 -13.68 -6.63 20.96
N GLN A 170 -13.75 -6.48 19.63
CA GLN A 170 -13.89 -7.60 18.70
C GLN A 170 -12.67 -8.53 18.81
N MET A 171 -12.93 -9.83 18.97
CA MET A 171 -11.88 -10.84 18.94
C MET A 171 -11.50 -11.14 17.48
N LEU A 172 -10.23 -10.95 17.17
CA LEU A 172 -9.60 -11.18 15.88
C LEU A 172 -8.50 -12.25 16.00
N ALA A 173 -7.96 -12.69 14.85
CA ALA A 173 -6.88 -13.66 14.87
C ALA A 173 -5.64 -13.05 15.55
N TYR A 174 -4.83 -13.87 16.21
CA TYR A 174 -3.67 -13.38 16.96
C TYR A 174 -2.74 -12.49 16.13
N MET A 175 -2.50 -12.87 14.87
CA MET A 175 -1.61 -12.15 13.95
C MET A 175 -2.19 -10.83 13.45
N ASP A 176 -3.50 -10.59 13.63
CA ASP A 176 -4.13 -9.33 13.23
C ASP A 176 -3.63 -8.14 14.06
N ILE A 177 -3.00 -8.37 15.23
CA ILE A 177 -2.30 -7.31 15.98
C ILE A 177 -1.16 -6.67 15.17
N ARG A 178 -0.61 -7.39 14.18
CA ARG A 178 0.43 -6.91 13.26
C ARG A 178 -0.15 -6.47 11.93
N ASN A 179 -1.44 -6.70 11.68
CA ASN A 179 -2.08 -6.31 10.44
C ASN A 179 -2.48 -4.83 10.53
N PHE A 180 -1.87 -4.01 9.68
CA PHE A 180 -2.15 -2.58 9.61
C PHE A 180 -3.63 -2.32 9.36
N ASN A 181 -4.25 -3.07 8.46
CA ASN A 181 -5.68 -2.97 8.17
C ASN A 181 -6.55 -3.82 9.12
N ARG A 182 -6.11 -4.05 10.37
CA ARG A 182 -6.94 -4.65 11.45
C ARG A 182 -6.81 -3.95 12.79
N THR A 183 -5.99 -2.90 12.87
CA THR A 183 -5.64 -2.23 14.13
C THR A 183 -6.06 -0.76 14.13
N TRP A 184 -6.85 -0.29 13.15
CA TRP A 184 -7.43 1.06 13.15
C TRP A 184 -8.58 1.18 14.17
N PRO A 185 -8.84 2.33 14.82
CA PRO A 185 -8.18 3.63 14.68
C PRO A 185 -6.83 3.68 15.42
N GLY A 186 -6.37 2.55 15.94
CA GLY A 186 -5.16 2.46 16.74
C GLY A 186 -5.37 2.85 18.19
N LYS A 187 -4.30 2.66 18.96
CA LYS A 187 -4.29 2.93 20.39
C LYS A 187 -2.96 3.56 20.77
N LYS A 188 -3.03 4.74 21.39
CA LYS A 188 -1.87 5.54 21.79
C LYS A 188 -0.84 4.74 22.59
N ASP A 189 -1.29 3.97 23.57
CA ASP A 189 -0.47 3.12 24.42
C ASP A 189 -0.66 1.62 24.09
N GLY A 190 -0.95 1.32 22.82
CA GLY A 190 -1.16 -0.03 22.31
C GLY A 190 0.11 -0.75 21.89
N SER A 191 -0.09 -1.87 21.19
CA SER A 191 0.96 -2.58 20.45
C SER A 191 1.57 -1.71 19.36
N PHE A 192 2.67 -2.17 18.75
CA PHE A 192 3.42 -1.40 17.76
C PHE A 192 2.52 -0.90 16.62
N THR A 193 1.79 -1.80 15.94
CA THR A 193 0.93 -1.44 14.81
C THR A 193 -0.27 -0.58 15.22
N GLU A 194 -0.83 -0.80 16.42
CA GLU A 194 -1.88 0.08 16.98
C GLU A 194 -1.37 1.51 17.21
N GLN A 195 -0.12 1.69 17.62
CA GLN A 195 0.48 3.01 17.77
C GLN A 195 0.70 3.69 16.41
N VAL A 196 1.08 2.93 15.39
CA VAL A 196 1.20 3.43 14.01
C VAL A 196 -0.14 3.96 13.52
N ASN A 197 -1.22 3.18 13.64
CA ASN A 197 -2.54 3.63 13.20
C ASN A 197 -3.08 4.79 14.04
N TYR A 198 -2.78 4.83 15.34
CA TYR A 198 -3.09 5.99 16.17
C TYR A 198 -2.39 7.25 15.63
N ALA A 199 -1.12 7.14 15.24
CA ALA A 199 -0.37 8.26 14.66
C ALA A 199 -0.98 8.74 13.34
N PHE A 200 -1.45 7.84 12.47
CA PHE A 200 -2.18 8.23 11.26
C PHE A 200 -3.51 8.93 11.58
N MET A 201 -4.24 8.51 12.62
CA MET A 201 -5.40 9.27 13.11
C MET A 201 -4.99 10.68 13.61
N GLN A 202 -3.78 10.85 14.15
CA GLN A 202 -3.27 12.18 14.48
C GLN A 202 -2.93 13.01 13.24
N VAL A 203 -2.49 12.40 12.13
CA VAL A 203 -2.33 13.11 10.84
C VAL A 203 -3.69 13.62 10.37
N ILE A 204 -4.70 12.74 10.36
CA ILE A 204 -6.08 13.06 9.94
C ILE A 204 -6.63 14.24 10.74
N ASP A 205 -6.52 14.19 12.07
CA ASP A 205 -6.99 15.26 12.97
C ASP A 205 -6.21 16.56 12.81
N LYS A 206 -4.87 16.52 12.90
CA LYS A 206 -4.03 17.73 12.90
C LYS A 206 -4.02 18.46 11.56
N GLU A 207 -4.11 17.73 10.45
CA GLU A 207 -4.13 18.31 9.11
C GLU A 207 -5.56 18.60 8.60
N ASN A 208 -6.58 18.31 9.41
CA ASN A 208 -8.00 18.51 9.10
C ASN A 208 -8.38 17.84 7.77
N VAL A 209 -8.11 16.54 7.65
CA VAL A 209 -8.40 15.77 6.44
C VAL A 209 -9.91 15.70 6.21
N ASP A 210 -10.36 16.15 5.03
CA ASP A 210 -11.76 16.05 4.62
C ASP A 210 -12.07 14.69 3.94
N LEU A 211 -11.09 14.10 3.25
CA LEU A 211 -11.23 12.81 2.57
C LEU A 211 -9.94 11.98 2.66
N PHE A 212 -10.08 10.73 3.09
CA PHE A 212 -9.04 9.74 3.24
C PHE A 212 -9.24 8.57 2.26
N ILE A 213 -8.16 8.15 1.60
CA ILE A 213 -8.12 7.02 0.67
C ILE A 213 -6.98 6.08 1.06
N ASP A 214 -7.29 4.80 1.20
CA ASP A 214 -6.31 3.72 1.39
C ASP A 214 -6.26 2.85 0.13
N TYR A 215 -5.08 2.71 -0.49
CA TYR A 215 -4.91 1.86 -1.66
C TYR A 215 -4.55 0.43 -1.25
N HIS A 216 -5.30 -0.56 -1.76
CA HIS A 216 -5.09 -1.98 -1.54
C HIS A 216 -5.19 -2.77 -2.84
N GLU A 217 -4.67 -3.99 -2.77
CA GLU A 217 -4.89 -5.03 -3.76
C GLU A 217 -5.47 -6.29 -3.11
N ALA A 218 -6.18 -7.10 -3.88
CA ALA A 218 -6.85 -8.28 -3.39
C ALA A 218 -6.66 -9.50 -4.30
N GLU A 219 -6.63 -10.67 -3.66
CA GLU A 219 -6.70 -11.98 -4.31
C GLU A 219 -8.02 -12.14 -5.09
N LEU A 220 -7.97 -12.74 -6.28
CA LEU A 220 -9.16 -12.97 -7.12
C LEU A 220 -10.14 -13.97 -6.50
N GLU A 221 -9.67 -14.78 -5.55
CA GLU A 221 -10.45 -15.66 -4.68
C GLU A 221 -11.27 -14.90 -3.60
N TYR A 222 -11.15 -13.58 -3.47
CA TYR A 222 -11.84 -12.77 -2.45
C TYR A 222 -12.92 -11.84 -3.04
N PRO A 223 -14.11 -11.73 -2.42
CA PRO A 223 -15.25 -11.00 -2.98
C PRO A 223 -15.12 -9.47 -2.97
N VAL A 224 -14.26 -8.88 -2.14
CA VAL A 224 -14.07 -7.43 -2.10
C VAL A 224 -12.83 -7.11 -2.91
N ILE A 225 -13.03 -6.97 -4.22
CA ILE A 225 -12.00 -6.80 -5.25
C ILE A 225 -12.56 -5.96 -6.40
N SER A 226 -11.72 -5.24 -7.14
CA SER A 226 -12.14 -4.33 -8.21
C SER A 226 -13.27 -3.39 -7.75
N THR A 227 -13.08 -2.76 -6.59
CA THR A 227 -14.16 -2.01 -5.95
C THR A 227 -13.64 -0.83 -5.15
N ILE A 228 -14.50 0.19 -5.01
CA ILE A 228 -14.34 1.25 -4.03
C ILE A 228 -15.14 0.84 -2.79
N VAL A 229 -14.45 0.52 -1.69
CA VAL A 229 -15.07 0.28 -0.39
C VAL A 229 -15.27 1.61 0.31
N ALA A 230 -16.52 1.96 0.63
CA ALA A 230 -16.84 3.26 1.20
C ALA A 230 -17.44 3.14 2.59
N HIS A 231 -16.96 4.00 3.50
CA HIS A 231 -17.76 4.40 4.65
C HIS A 231 -19.09 5.00 4.18
N GLU A 232 -20.14 4.94 5.02
CA GLU A 232 -21.41 5.60 4.74
C GLU A 232 -21.26 7.10 4.43
N SER A 233 -20.27 7.78 5.00
CA SER A 233 -19.98 9.19 4.69
C SER A 233 -19.48 9.41 3.25
N GLY A 234 -18.87 8.40 2.63
CA GLY A 234 -18.33 8.45 1.26
C GLY A 234 -19.20 7.79 0.19
N ARG A 235 -20.36 7.24 0.57
CA ARG A 235 -21.16 6.38 -0.32
C ARG A 235 -21.52 7.03 -1.65
N ASP A 236 -21.92 8.30 -1.63
CA ASP A 236 -22.45 9.00 -2.81
C ASP A 236 -21.30 9.31 -3.77
N ILE A 237 -20.13 9.68 -3.23
CA ILE A 237 -18.89 9.90 -3.98
C ILE A 237 -18.43 8.59 -4.62
N ALA A 238 -18.34 7.52 -3.82
CA ALA A 238 -17.89 6.20 -4.30
C ALA A 238 -18.80 5.63 -5.39
N ALA A 239 -20.12 5.73 -5.23
CA ALA A 239 -21.07 5.23 -6.22
C ALA A 239 -20.99 6.01 -7.54
N MET A 240 -20.90 7.34 -7.50
CA MET A 240 -20.76 8.15 -8.71
C MET A 240 -19.41 7.95 -9.40
N ALA A 241 -18.33 7.82 -8.62
CA ALA A 241 -17.01 7.54 -9.16
C ALA A 241 -16.96 6.16 -9.84
N SER A 242 -17.46 5.10 -9.18
CA SER A 242 -17.43 3.75 -9.74
C SER A 242 -18.26 3.63 -11.02
N MET A 243 -19.45 4.25 -11.05
CA MET A 243 -20.29 4.31 -12.24
C MET A 243 -19.59 5.04 -13.39
N THR A 244 -18.96 6.18 -13.12
CA THR A 244 -18.32 7.01 -14.16
C THR A 244 -17.08 6.32 -14.72
N LEU A 245 -16.23 5.75 -13.85
CA LEU A 245 -15.04 5.01 -14.26
C LEU A 245 -15.40 3.79 -15.10
N THR A 246 -16.44 3.05 -14.70
CA THR A 246 -16.93 1.89 -15.46
C THR A 246 -17.45 2.28 -16.84
N ASP A 247 -18.16 3.41 -16.95
CA ASP A 247 -18.74 3.84 -18.23
C ASP A 247 -17.68 4.45 -19.18
N MET A 248 -16.69 5.16 -18.62
CA MET A 248 -15.85 6.08 -19.40
C MET A 248 -14.37 5.70 -19.48
N GLU A 249 -13.83 4.90 -18.56
CA GLU A 249 -12.38 4.80 -18.39
C GLU A 249 -11.83 3.37 -18.27
N PHE A 250 -12.47 2.50 -17.48
CA PHE A 250 -11.96 1.15 -17.27
C PHE A 250 -12.56 0.13 -18.23
N GLU A 251 -11.69 -0.70 -18.81
CA GLU A 251 -12.09 -1.82 -19.67
C GLU A 251 -12.87 -2.89 -18.90
N LYS A 252 -12.44 -3.16 -17.67
CA LYS A 252 -13.15 -4.02 -16.71
C LYS A 252 -13.82 -3.13 -15.64
N PRO A 253 -15.11 -3.37 -15.32
CA PRO A 253 -15.86 -2.50 -14.42
C PRO A 253 -15.18 -2.38 -13.05
N ILE A 254 -15.49 -1.29 -12.35
CA ILE A 254 -15.18 -1.14 -10.93
C ILE A 254 -16.51 -1.04 -10.17
N SER A 255 -16.63 -1.84 -9.13
CA SER A 255 -17.82 -1.87 -8.27
C SER A 255 -17.71 -0.85 -7.14
N MET A 256 -18.74 -0.81 -6.30
CA MET A 256 -18.70 -0.11 -5.02
C MET A 256 -19.28 -1.04 -3.96
N GLU A 257 -18.61 -1.09 -2.80
CA GLU A 257 -19.02 -1.88 -1.65
C GLU A 257 -19.13 -0.99 -0.40
N TYR A 258 -20.01 -1.35 0.51
CA TYR A 258 -20.09 -0.67 1.80
C TYR A 258 -19.09 -1.27 2.79
N SER A 259 -18.42 -0.37 3.53
CA SER A 259 -17.67 -0.72 4.74
C SER A 259 -18.58 -1.44 5.75
N PRO A 260 -18.31 -2.72 6.09
CA PRO A 260 -19.20 -3.45 6.98
C PRO A 260 -19.17 -2.89 8.41
N LYS A 261 -20.32 -2.50 8.96
CA LYS A 261 -20.43 -1.94 10.33
C LYS A 261 -19.92 -2.86 11.44
N SER A 262 -19.95 -4.17 11.22
CA SER A 262 -19.58 -5.17 12.23
C SER A 262 -18.17 -5.70 12.06
N LEU A 263 -17.39 -5.18 11.11
CA LEU A 263 -16.01 -5.62 10.86
C LEU A 263 -15.05 -4.48 11.20
N HIS A 264 -14.56 -4.50 12.43
CA HIS A 264 -13.70 -3.47 12.98
C HIS A 264 -12.23 -3.66 12.62
N GLY A 265 -11.45 -2.59 12.77
CA GLY A 265 -10.01 -2.57 12.52
C GLY A 265 -9.59 -2.17 11.11
N LEU A 266 -10.55 -2.04 10.19
CA LEU A 266 -10.31 -1.63 8.81
C LEU A 266 -10.16 -0.11 8.71
N SER A 267 -9.22 0.39 7.90
CA SER A 267 -8.98 1.82 7.70
C SER A 267 -10.24 2.56 7.25
N HIS A 268 -10.91 2.07 6.20
CA HIS A 268 -12.14 2.67 5.67
C HIS A 268 -13.33 2.63 6.63
N ARG A 269 -13.31 1.74 7.64
CA ARG A 269 -14.35 1.66 8.68
C ARG A 269 -14.03 2.64 9.80
N GLU A 270 -12.83 2.53 10.33
CA GLU A 270 -12.45 3.14 11.61
C GLU A 270 -12.06 4.61 11.44
N VAL A 271 -11.47 5.00 10.31
CA VAL A 271 -11.29 6.43 10.00
C VAL A 271 -12.64 7.13 9.90
N GLY A 272 -13.61 6.51 9.23
CA GLY A 272 -14.96 7.07 9.09
C GLY A 272 -15.78 7.11 10.38
N ASP A 273 -15.54 6.21 11.34
CA ASP A 273 -16.20 6.21 12.66
C ASP A 273 -15.54 7.16 13.67
N ASN A 274 -14.24 7.40 13.53
CA ASN A 274 -13.43 8.08 14.56
C ASN A 274 -12.84 9.42 14.07
N SER A 275 -13.30 9.95 12.93
CA SER A 275 -12.95 11.28 12.42
C SER A 275 -14.08 11.87 11.58
N ASP A 276 -13.94 13.15 11.20
CA ASP A 276 -14.86 13.82 10.28
C ASP A 276 -14.54 13.55 8.79
N ALA A 277 -13.46 12.80 8.50
CA ALA A 277 -13.05 12.53 7.13
C ALA A 277 -14.01 11.56 6.42
N VAL A 278 -14.32 11.84 5.16
CA VAL A 278 -14.85 10.84 4.25
C VAL A 278 -13.80 9.75 4.07
N SER A 279 -14.17 8.48 4.24
CA SER A 279 -13.21 7.38 4.24
C SER A 279 -13.52 6.36 3.16
N LEU A 280 -12.52 6.10 2.31
CA LEU A 280 -12.58 5.20 1.16
C LEU A 280 -11.37 4.26 1.18
N LEU A 281 -11.54 3.07 0.63
CA LEU A 281 -10.47 2.15 0.28
C LEU A 281 -10.69 1.68 -1.16
N PHE A 282 -9.61 1.57 -1.94
CA PHE A 282 -9.68 1.05 -3.32
C PHE A 282 -9.03 -0.32 -3.38
N GLU A 283 -9.71 -1.29 -3.97
CA GLU A 283 -9.18 -2.63 -4.21
C GLU A 283 -8.93 -2.83 -5.70
N THR A 284 -7.71 -3.20 -6.08
CA THR A 284 -7.40 -3.69 -7.43
C THR A 284 -6.98 -5.17 -7.41
N PRO A 285 -7.13 -5.90 -8.53
CA PRO A 285 -6.90 -7.35 -8.50
C PRO A 285 -5.42 -7.72 -8.56
N GLU A 286 -4.95 -8.57 -7.65
CA GLU A 286 -3.58 -9.08 -7.62
C GLU A 286 -3.53 -10.62 -7.58
N PRO A 287 -3.33 -11.27 -8.74
CA PRO A 287 -3.18 -12.73 -8.86
C PRO A 287 -2.01 -13.32 -8.05
N PHE A 288 -1.05 -12.48 -7.65
CA PHE A 288 0.07 -12.89 -6.81
C PHE A 288 -0.37 -13.25 -5.37
N LEU A 289 -1.52 -12.76 -4.91
CA LEU A 289 -2.03 -13.07 -3.56
C LEU A 289 -2.80 -14.40 -3.52
N ASP A 290 -3.39 -14.84 -4.64
CA ASP A 290 -4.22 -16.04 -4.73
C ASP A 290 -3.50 -17.31 -4.27
N ARG A 291 -4.19 -18.15 -3.49
CA ARG A 291 -3.62 -19.34 -2.85
C ARG A 291 -3.33 -20.46 -3.83
N VAL A 292 -4.08 -20.49 -4.94
CA VAL A 292 -3.98 -21.51 -5.98
C VAL A 292 -2.87 -21.22 -6.99
N ARG A 293 -2.20 -20.06 -6.90
CA ARG A 293 -1.16 -19.63 -7.84
C ARG A 293 0.02 -20.61 -7.92
N GLY A 294 0.77 -20.50 -9.01
CA GLY A 294 1.99 -21.25 -9.26
C GLY A 294 3.21 -20.65 -8.56
N VAL A 295 4.27 -20.41 -9.33
CA VAL A 295 5.55 -19.92 -8.80
C VAL A 295 5.36 -18.51 -8.27
N THR A 296 5.81 -18.27 -7.04
CA THR A 296 5.81 -16.95 -6.42
C THR A 296 7.12 -16.24 -6.78
N ASP A 297 7.09 -15.47 -7.87
CA ASP A 297 8.22 -14.69 -8.36
C ASP A 297 7.79 -13.28 -8.79
N GLU A 298 8.79 -12.45 -9.10
CA GLU A 298 8.58 -11.08 -9.59
C GLU A 298 7.76 -11.03 -10.89
N LYS A 299 7.87 -12.05 -11.74
CA LYS A 299 7.12 -12.10 -12.99
C LYS A 299 5.62 -12.22 -12.72
N LEU A 300 5.21 -13.13 -11.84
CA LEU A 300 3.82 -13.22 -11.41
C LEU A 300 3.38 -11.93 -10.71
N LEU A 301 4.24 -11.38 -9.85
CA LEU A 301 3.96 -10.14 -9.13
C LEU A 301 3.64 -8.99 -10.08
N LEU A 302 4.39 -8.82 -11.17
CA LEU A 302 4.24 -7.68 -12.06
C LEU A 302 3.28 -7.93 -13.22
N GLU A 303 3.31 -9.11 -13.84
CA GLU A 303 2.43 -9.42 -14.98
C GLU A 303 1.02 -9.83 -14.54
N GLY A 304 0.84 -10.34 -13.31
CA GLY A 304 -0.44 -10.85 -12.85
C GLY A 304 -0.96 -12.02 -13.69
N LYS A 305 -0.06 -12.82 -14.29
CA LYS A 305 -0.41 -13.95 -15.15
C LYS A 305 -0.06 -15.26 -14.47
N ASP A 306 -1.09 -16.03 -14.11
CA ASP A 306 -0.91 -17.37 -13.55
C ASP A 306 -1.87 -18.41 -14.17
N PRO A 307 -1.36 -19.54 -14.69
CA PRO A 307 -2.20 -20.55 -15.32
C PRO A 307 -3.11 -21.29 -14.35
N PHE A 308 -2.77 -21.39 -13.06
CA PHE A 308 -3.62 -22.03 -12.06
C PHE A 308 -4.76 -21.11 -11.62
N VAL A 309 -4.48 -19.81 -11.44
CA VAL A 309 -5.52 -18.80 -11.19
C VAL A 309 -6.47 -18.72 -12.38
N GLN A 310 -5.95 -18.66 -13.61
CA GLN A 310 -6.77 -18.73 -14.84
C GLN A 310 -7.64 -20.00 -14.87
N ARG A 311 -7.05 -21.16 -14.54
CA ARG A 311 -7.80 -22.41 -14.47
C ARG A 311 -8.88 -22.39 -13.40
N ALA A 312 -8.64 -21.77 -12.25
CA ALA A 312 -9.67 -21.58 -11.23
C ALA A 312 -10.82 -20.70 -11.74
N GLY A 313 -10.50 -19.65 -12.51
CA GLY A 313 -11.46 -18.81 -13.22
C GLY A 313 -12.34 -19.58 -14.20
N GLU A 314 -11.76 -20.49 -15.00
CA GLU A 314 -12.52 -21.36 -15.92
C GLU A 314 -13.53 -22.27 -15.20
N PHE A 315 -13.30 -22.57 -13.92
CA PHE A 315 -14.23 -23.34 -13.08
C PHE A 315 -15.21 -22.47 -12.27
N GLY A 316 -15.16 -21.15 -12.43
CA GLY A 316 -16.03 -20.21 -11.70
C GLY A 316 -15.71 -20.12 -10.21
N LEU A 317 -14.43 -20.29 -9.83
CA LEU A 317 -13.97 -20.25 -8.44
C LEU A 317 -13.45 -18.87 -8.00
N LEU A 318 -13.41 -17.90 -8.90
CA LEU A 318 -12.94 -16.54 -8.64
C LEU A 318 -14.12 -15.56 -8.55
N TYR A 319 -13.93 -14.48 -7.81
CA TYR A 319 -14.87 -13.34 -7.75
C TYR A 319 -14.56 -12.27 -8.79
N GLU A 320 -13.33 -12.23 -9.29
CA GLU A 320 -12.91 -11.40 -10.42
C GLU A 320 -12.41 -12.27 -11.58
N THR A 321 -12.64 -11.78 -12.79
CA THR A 321 -12.23 -12.41 -14.02
C THR A 321 -10.74 -12.20 -14.32
N ILE A 322 -10.12 -13.25 -14.84
CA ILE A 322 -8.75 -13.22 -15.34
C ILE A 322 -8.75 -13.84 -16.74
N ASP A 323 -8.08 -13.19 -17.67
CA ASP A 323 -7.87 -13.63 -19.05
C ASP A 323 -6.37 -13.86 -19.29
N GLU A 324 -5.98 -14.06 -20.55
CA GLU A 324 -4.59 -14.28 -20.95
C GLU A 324 -3.67 -13.07 -20.72
N ASP A 325 -4.24 -11.88 -20.59
CA ASP A 325 -3.52 -10.63 -20.29
C ASP A 325 -3.30 -10.42 -18.79
N GLY A 326 -3.99 -11.19 -17.94
CA GLY A 326 -3.76 -11.19 -16.50
C GLY A 326 -4.20 -9.86 -15.86
N TRP A 327 -3.46 -9.45 -14.84
CA TRP A 327 -3.63 -8.15 -14.17
C TRP A 327 -2.26 -7.46 -14.01
N PRO A 328 -1.73 -6.87 -15.12
CA PRO A 328 -0.41 -6.27 -15.10
C PRO A 328 -0.36 -5.04 -14.19
N ILE A 329 0.83 -4.73 -13.67
CA ILE A 329 1.05 -3.65 -12.69
C ILE A 329 0.55 -2.29 -13.20
N GLU A 330 0.66 -2.02 -14.50
CA GLU A 330 0.17 -0.80 -15.16
C GLU A 330 -1.35 -0.63 -15.01
N VAL A 331 -2.10 -1.71 -15.17
CA VAL A 331 -3.57 -1.72 -15.04
C VAL A 331 -3.96 -1.44 -13.60
N ARG A 332 -3.27 -2.07 -12.63
CA ARG A 332 -3.55 -1.92 -11.19
C ARG A 332 -3.22 -0.51 -10.70
N VAL A 333 -2.04 0.01 -11.04
CA VAL A 333 -1.64 1.40 -10.74
C VAL A 333 -2.56 2.41 -11.44
N GLY A 334 -2.87 2.19 -12.72
CA GLY A 334 -3.79 3.02 -13.49
C GLY A 334 -5.17 3.13 -12.84
N ARG A 335 -5.68 2.02 -12.29
CA ARG A 335 -6.97 2.00 -11.59
C ARG A 335 -6.96 2.84 -10.31
N HIS A 336 -5.90 2.78 -9.50
CA HIS A 336 -5.79 3.65 -8.32
C HIS A 336 -5.71 5.13 -8.70
N CYS A 337 -4.85 5.49 -9.66
CA CYS A 337 -4.67 6.88 -10.10
C CYS A 337 -5.97 7.49 -10.62
N SER A 338 -6.63 6.81 -11.56
CA SER A 338 -7.91 7.30 -12.11
C SER A 338 -9.02 7.34 -11.07
N SER A 339 -9.07 6.36 -10.15
CA SER A 339 -10.08 6.36 -9.08
C SER A 339 -9.93 7.56 -8.16
N THR A 340 -8.71 7.92 -7.77
CA THR A 340 -8.45 9.11 -6.94
C THR A 340 -8.80 10.39 -7.66
N LEU A 341 -8.39 10.53 -8.93
CA LEU A 341 -8.72 11.71 -9.74
C LEU A 341 -10.23 11.85 -9.95
N MET A 342 -10.94 10.74 -10.17
CA MET A 342 -12.39 10.73 -10.28
C MET A 342 -13.07 11.09 -8.95
N VAL A 343 -12.60 10.54 -7.84
CA VAL A 343 -13.11 10.89 -6.50
C VAL A 343 -12.93 12.38 -6.22
N ALA A 344 -11.77 12.97 -6.55
CA ALA A 344 -11.55 14.41 -6.45
C ALA A 344 -12.51 15.21 -7.36
N GLN A 345 -12.72 14.75 -8.60
CA GLN A 345 -13.66 15.38 -9.52
C GLN A 345 -15.10 15.37 -8.98
N ILE A 346 -15.58 14.22 -8.48
CA ILE A 346 -16.93 14.09 -7.89
C ILE A 346 -17.03 14.92 -6.60
N TRP A 347 -16.00 14.92 -5.75
CA TRP A 347 -15.94 15.77 -4.57
C TRP A 347 -16.14 17.24 -4.91
N ASN A 348 -15.43 17.74 -5.93
CA ASN A 348 -15.51 19.13 -6.37
C ASN A 348 -16.90 19.51 -6.88
N GLN A 349 -17.60 18.57 -7.54
CA GLN A 349 -18.97 18.78 -7.98
C GLN A 349 -19.96 18.85 -6.81
N MET A 350 -19.75 18.00 -5.80
CA MET A 350 -20.63 17.91 -4.63
C MET A 350 -20.37 19.00 -3.59
N ASN A 351 -19.15 19.54 -3.54
CA ASN A 351 -18.70 20.49 -2.52
C ASN A 351 -18.13 21.80 -3.14
N PRO A 352 -18.96 22.63 -3.82
CA PRO A 352 -18.51 23.91 -4.35
C PRO A 352 -17.87 24.81 -3.27
N GLY A 353 -16.71 25.38 -3.58
CA GLY A 353 -15.89 26.17 -2.66
C GLY A 353 -14.95 25.37 -1.75
N LYS A 354 -14.99 24.04 -1.80
CA LYS A 354 -14.06 23.12 -1.11
C LYS A 354 -13.29 22.26 -2.11
N GLU A 355 -12.94 22.82 -3.26
CA GLU A 355 -12.34 22.02 -4.32
C GLU A 355 -10.90 21.59 -4.00
N VAL A 356 -10.53 20.41 -4.48
CA VAL A 356 -9.15 19.91 -4.58
C VAL A 356 -8.88 19.64 -6.06
N ILE A 357 -7.99 20.42 -6.67
CA ILE A 357 -7.67 20.30 -8.10
C ILE A 357 -6.26 19.74 -8.22
N ILE A 358 -6.19 18.49 -8.67
CA ILE A 358 -4.96 17.72 -8.86
C ILE A 358 -4.70 17.63 -10.37
N GLU A 359 -3.54 18.11 -10.80
CA GLU A 359 -3.06 18.07 -12.17
C GLU A 359 -1.77 17.25 -12.26
N ASN A 360 -1.36 16.94 -13.50
CA ASN A 360 -0.10 16.26 -13.82
C ASN A 360 0.06 14.86 -13.21
N VAL A 361 -1.05 14.21 -12.85
CA VAL A 361 -1.09 12.78 -12.50
C VAL A 361 -1.69 12.03 -13.68
N PRO A 362 -1.04 10.96 -14.17
CA PRO A 362 -1.54 10.23 -15.32
C PRO A 362 -2.78 9.40 -14.98
N LYS A 363 -3.65 9.25 -15.98
CA LYS A 363 -4.82 8.38 -15.92
C LYS A 363 -4.51 6.96 -16.41
N TYR A 364 -5.47 6.07 -16.20
CA TYR A 364 -5.43 4.65 -16.57
C TYR A 364 -4.85 4.39 -17.95
N SER A 365 -5.41 5.02 -18.98
CA SER A 365 -4.96 4.80 -20.37
C SER A 365 -3.51 5.24 -20.60
N GLU A 366 -3.09 6.33 -19.96
CA GLU A 366 -1.73 6.87 -20.09
C GLU A 366 -0.71 5.95 -19.40
N ILE A 367 -1.05 5.39 -18.23
CA ILE A 367 -0.18 4.43 -17.52
C ILE A 367 -0.08 3.11 -18.29
N VAL A 368 -1.20 2.60 -18.82
CA VAL A 368 -1.20 1.38 -19.63
C VAL A 368 -0.38 1.56 -20.92
N GLU A 369 -0.40 2.74 -21.54
CA GLU A 369 0.37 3.03 -22.75
C GLU A 369 1.87 3.24 -22.48
N ASN A 370 2.21 4.05 -21.47
CA ASN A 370 3.59 4.50 -21.23
C ASN A 370 4.37 3.60 -20.26
N GLY A 371 3.68 2.79 -19.46
CA GLY A 371 4.26 2.03 -18.35
C GLY A 371 4.39 2.86 -17.07
N VAL A 372 4.38 2.17 -15.92
CA VAL A 372 4.42 2.82 -14.60
C VAL A 372 5.69 3.66 -14.42
N GLY A 373 6.85 3.13 -14.79
CA GLY A 373 8.12 3.79 -14.54
C GLY A 373 8.46 4.97 -15.44
N HIS A 374 7.64 5.25 -16.46
CA HIS A 374 7.71 6.52 -17.20
C HIS A 374 7.47 7.74 -16.28
N TYR A 375 6.70 7.54 -15.20
CA TYR A 375 6.32 8.57 -14.25
C TYR A 375 7.23 8.65 -13.02
N PHE A 376 8.38 7.98 -13.03
CA PHE A 376 9.37 8.07 -11.95
C PHE A 376 10.60 8.81 -12.41
N ASP A 377 10.94 9.86 -11.67
CA ASP A 377 12.10 10.68 -11.98
C ASP A 377 13.41 9.98 -11.58
N ASN A 378 14.50 10.36 -12.23
CA ASN A 378 15.82 9.79 -11.95
C ASN A 378 16.48 10.50 -10.75
N PRO A 379 16.70 9.83 -9.60
CA PRO A 379 17.28 10.44 -8.40
C PRO A 379 18.70 10.99 -8.61
N LYS A 380 19.42 10.52 -9.64
CA LYS A 380 20.77 11.01 -9.97
C LYS A 380 20.77 12.40 -10.61
N ASN A 381 19.63 12.83 -11.16
CA ASN A 381 19.48 14.12 -11.84
C ASN A 381 18.72 15.15 -10.99
N ALA A 382 18.13 14.73 -9.86
CA ALA A 382 17.36 15.59 -8.98
C ALA A 382 18.26 16.38 -8.01
N ASP A 383 17.77 17.54 -7.59
CA ASP A 383 18.40 18.30 -6.50
C ASP A 383 18.35 17.49 -5.20
N SER A 384 19.47 17.42 -4.48
CA SER A 384 19.61 16.50 -3.34
C SER A 384 18.66 16.79 -2.17
N ASP A 385 18.13 18.02 -2.08
CA ASP A 385 17.13 18.44 -1.08
C ASP A 385 15.69 18.06 -1.45
N ARG A 386 15.49 17.55 -2.68
CA ARG A 386 14.23 16.99 -3.16
C ARG A 386 14.21 15.47 -3.13
N VAL A 387 15.34 14.81 -2.85
CA VAL A 387 15.41 13.35 -2.78
C VAL A 387 15.21 12.88 -1.34
N TYR A 388 14.14 12.12 -1.14
CA TYR A 388 13.81 11.44 0.11
C TYR A 388 14.01 9.94 -0.06
N TYR A 389 14.09 9.24 1.06
CA TYR A 389 14.25 7.79 1.04
C TYR A 389 13.14 7.17 1.87
N GLU A 390 12.41 6.24 1.27
CA GLU A 390 11.42 5.45 1.99
C GLU A 390 12.09 4.54 2.96
#